data_AF-A0A968HN65-F1
#
_entry.id   AF-A0A968HN65-F1
#
_cell.length_a   1.000
_cell.length_b   1.000
_cell.length_c   1.000
_cell.angle_alpha   90.00
_cell.angle_beta   90.00
_cell.angle_gamma   90.00
#
_symmetry.space_group_name_H-M   'P 1'
#
loop_
_entity.id
_entity.type
_entity.pdbx_description
1 polymer ?
#
loop_
_entity_poly.entity_id
_entity_poly.type
_entity_poly.pdbx_seq_one_letter_code
_entity_poly.pdbx_strand_id
1 'polypeptide(L)'
;MVSFDWIFFDCFNTLIDDFDQTGEELALLPVYSLPVAAGLYASAAEFRQEYHRWRDRQWRMDHREILMKDRYQSVLQARSPQSPAPEIEQLAAAMVDCFQGCYQQSLRLPEGVEEMLEYWQDKARIGVVSNFYIPHWPTELLASFGFNPYLEFVLDSAACGWRKPGQSIY
;
A
#
# COMPACT_ATOMS: atom_id res chain seq x y z
N MET A 1 12.00 34.60 -5.22
CA MET A 1 12.03 33.12 -5.31
C MET A 1 11.30 32.60 -4.10
N VAL A 2 10.32 31.71 -4.29
CA VAL A 2 9.66 31.04 -3.16
C VAL A 2 10.68 30.04 -2.60
N SER A 3 10.98 30.17 -1.31
CA SER A 3 11.78 29.22 -0.55
C SER A 3 10.82 28.29 0.17
N PHE A 4 11.03 26.99 0.07
CA PHE A 4 10.28 25.99 0.81
C PHE A 4 11.18 25.43 1.90
N ASP A 5 10.75 25.51 3.16
CA ASP A 5 11.49 24.88 4.26
C ASP A 5 11.37 23.35 4.19
N TRP A 6 10.20 22.87 3.73
CA TRP A 6 9.84 21.46 3.66
C TRP A 6 9.17 21.09 2.34
N ILE A 7 9.49 19.90 1.85
CA ILE A 7 8.76 19.22 0.76
C ILE A 7 8.32 17.85 1.28
N PHE A 8 7.02 17.56 1.15
CA PHE A 8 6.46 16.26 1.47
C PHE A 8 6.07 15.53 0.19
N PHE A 9 6.70 14.39 -0.06
CA PHE A 9 6.35 13.51 -1.18
C PHE A 9 5.37 12.43 -0.76
N ASP A 10 4.56 11.96 -1.71
CA ASP A 10 3.97 10.63 -1.62
C ASP A 10 5.04 9.57 -1.94
N CYS A 11 4.85 8.34 -1.49
CA CYS A 11 5.75 7.23 -1.81
C CYS A 11 5.38 6.63 -3.18
N PHE A 12 4.21 6.00 -3.25
CA PHE A 12 3.77 5.25 -4.41
C PHE A 12 3.18 6.17 -5.48
N ASN A 13 3.49 5.91 -6.75
CA ASN A 13 3.17 6.74 -7.91
C ASN A 13 3.73 8.16 -7.83
N THR A 14 4.83 8.34 -7.09
CA THR A 14 5.60 9.61 -7.02
C THR A 14 7.10 9.34 -6.93
N LEU A 15 7.54 8.62 -5.89
CA LEU A 15 8.95 8.22 -5.74
C LEU A 15 9.19 6.78 -6.20
N ILE A 16 8.18 5.92 -6.08
CA ILE A 16 8.21 4.53 -6.53
C ILE A 16 6.94 4.29 -7.35
N ASP A 17 7.07 3.73 -8.55
CA ASP A 17 5.93 3.27 -9.35
C ASP A 17 5.56 1.85 -8.92
N ASP A 18 4.27 1.58 -8.72
CA ASP A 18 3.75 0.25 -8.34
C ASP A 18 2.86 -0.43 -9.40
N PHE A 19 2.77 0.17 -10.60
CA PHE A 19 2.10 -0.42 -11.76
C PHE A 19 3.05 -1.23 -12.64
N ASP A 20 2.55 -2.30 -13.26
CA ASP A 20 3.27 -2.92 -14.37
C ASP A 20 3.36 -1.99 -15.61
N GLN A 21 4.07 -2.41 -16.66
CA GLN A 21 4.23 -1.59 -17.88
C GLN A 21 2.91 -1.31 -18.62
N THR A 22 1.84 -2.03 -18.28
CA THR A 22 0.50 -1.88 -18.85
C THR A 22 -0.44 -1.04 -17.97
N GLY A 23 0.01 -0.63 -16.78
CA GLY A 23 -0.85 0.06 -15.81
C GLY A 23 -1.73 -0.91 -15.00
N GLU A 24 -1.48 -2.21 -15.11
CA GLU A 24 -2.24 -3.25 -14.43
C GLU A 24 -1.51 -3.74 -13.16
N GLU A 25 -2.28 -4.29 -12.23
CA GLU A 25 -1.77 -4.92 -11.01
C GLU A 25 -1.55 -6.43 -11.26
N LEU A 26 -1.04 -6.83 -12.43
CA LEU A 26 -0.95 -8.26 -12.81
C LEU A 26 -0.11 -9.07 -11.82
N ALA A 27 0.89 -8.44 -11.20
CA ALA A 27 1.71 -9.03 -10.15
C ALA A 27 0.88 -9.51 -8.95
N LEU A 28 -0.30 -8.92 -8.69
CA LEU A 28 -1.16 -9.27 -7.55
C LEU A 28 -2.15 -10.41 -7.83
N LEU A 29 -2.21 -10.93 -9.06
CA LEU A 29 -3.10 -12.05 -9.41
C LEU A 29 -2.96 -13.29 -8.50
N PRO A 30 -1.75 -13.70 -8.05
CA PRO A 30 -1.60 -14.81 -7.11
C PRO A 30 -2.35 -14.59 -5.79
N VAL A 31 -2.33 -13.37 -5.27
CA VAL A 31 -3.04 -13.01 -4.02
C VAL A 31 -4.53 -13.26 -4.15
N TYR A 32 -5.12 -12.83 -5.27
CA TYR A 32 -6.55 -12.97 -5.55
C TYR A 32 -6.99 -14.40 -5.83
N SER A 33 -6.05 -15.31 -6.09
CA SER A 33 -6.33 -16.72 -6.33
C SER A 33 -6.44 -17.54 -5.03
N LEU A 34 -5.92 -17.03 -3.91
CA LEU A 34 -5.96 -17.73 -2.62
C LEU A 34 -7.38 -17.96 -2.08
N PRO A 35 -8.30 -16.97 -2.11
CA PRO A 35 -9.70 -17.21 -1.71
C PRO A 35 -10.44 -18.21 -2.61
N VAL A 36 -10.01 -18.35 -3.87
CA VAL A 36 -10.57 -19.34 -4.81
C VAL A 36 -10.09 -20.74 -4.45
N ALA A 37 -8.79 -20.89 -4.18
CA ALA A 37 -8.21 -22.15 -3.73
C ALA A 37 -8.83 -22.62 -2.39
N ALA A 38 -9.23 -21.69 -1.54
CA ALA A 38 -9.97 -21.95 -0.31
C ALA A 38 -11.48 -22.24 -0.52
N GLY A 39 -11.98 -22.17 -1.76
CA GLY A 39 -13.38 -22.46 -2.10
C GLY A 39 -14.37 -21.35 -1.72
N LEU A 40 -13.92 -20.15 -1.36
CA LEU A 40 -14.78 -19.03 -0.95
C LEU A 40 -15.33 -18.23 -2.14
N TYR A 41 -14.60 -18.25 -3.26
CA TYR A 41 -14.92 -17.52 -4.49
C TYR A 41 -14.81 -18.44 -5.70
N ALA A 42 -15.61 -18.18 -6.74
CA ALA A 42 -15.55 -18.96 -7.97
C ALA A 42 -14.38 -18.56 -8.88
N SER A 43 -13.87 -17.33 -8.73
CA SER A 43 -12.74 -16.82 -9.52
C SER A 43 -11.99 -15.68 -8.82
N ALA A 44 -10.74 -15.44 -9.22
CA ALA A 44 -9.92 -14.34 -8.70
C ALA A 44 -10.54 -12.98 -9.06
N ALA A 45 -11.18 -12.87 -10.22
CA ALA A 45 -11.88 -11.68 -10.66
C ALA A 45 -13.08 -11.34 -9.76
N GLU A 46 -13.83 -12.35 -9.30
CA GLU A 46 -14.93 -12.17 -8.35
C GLU A 46 -14.43 -11.59 -7.02
N PHE A 47 -13.38 -12.20 -6.45
CA PHE A 47 -12.76 -11.70 -5.22
C PHE A 47 -12.24 -10.27 -5.40
N ARG A 48 -11.48 -10.00 -6.46
CA ARG A 48 -10.93 -8.68 -6.76
C ARG A 48 -12.02 -7.61 -6.84
N GLN A 49 -13.13 -7.92 -7.52
CA GLN A 49 -14.25 -7.01 -7.63
C GLN A 49 -14.91 -6.73 -6.27
N GLU A 50 -15.10 -7.76 -5.44
CA GLU A 50 -15.67 -7.61 -4.11
C GLU A 50 -14.76 -6.80 -3.19
N TYR A 51 -13.45 -7.07 -3.21
CA TYR A 51 -12.44 -6.32 -2.48
C TYR A 51 -12.44 -4.84 -2.86
N HIS A 52 -12.43 -4.49 -4.16
CA HIS A 52 -12.47 -3.09 -4.58
C HIS A 52 -13.78 -2.39 -4.16
N ARG A 53 -14.93 -3.06 -4.26
CA ARG A 53 -16.20 -2.50 -3.76
C ARG A 53 -16.15 -2.25 -2.25
N TRP A 54 -15.58 -3.18 -1.48
CA TRP A 54 -15.39 -3.01 -0.05
C TRP A 54 -14.47 -1.83 0.25
N ARG A 55 -13.31 -1.76 -0.41
CA ARG A 55 -12.32 -0.69 -0.28
C ARG A 55 -12.93 0.67 -0.56
N ASP A 56 -13.65 0.82 -1.67
CA ASP A 56 -14.26 2.09 -2.07
C ASP A 56 -15.34 2.56 -1.08
N ARG A 57 -16.04 1.64 -0.40
CA ARG A 57 -16.95 1.98 0.70
C ARG A 57 -16.18 2.48 1.92
N GLN A 58 -15.14 1.76 2.35
CA GLN A 58 -14.31 2.18 3.49
C GLN A 58 -13.65 3.53 3.25
N TRP A 59 -13.22 3.79 2.00
CA TRP A 59 -12.54 5.03 1.63
C TRP A 59 -13.37 6.30 1.88
N ARG A 60 -14.71 6.16 1.93
CA ARG A 60 -15.68 7.25 2.09
C ARG A 60 -16.15 7.48 3.52
N MET A 61 -15.80 6.62 4.48
CA MET A 61 -16.30 6.70 5.85
C MET A 61 -15.52 7.69 6.70
N ASP A 62 -14.25 7.37 6.99
CA ASP A 62 -13.33 8.25 7.68
C ASP A 62 -11.91 8.09 7.11
N HIS A 63 -10.97 8.84 7.64
CA HIS A 63 -9.56 8.80 7.25
C HIS A 63 -8.71 7.91 8.15
N ARG A 64 -9.30 6.94 8.86
CA ARG A 64 -8.52 5.90 9.54
C ARG A 64 -7.88 4.99 8.51
N GLU A 65 -6.67 4.53 8.84
CA GLU A 65 -6.04 3.47 8.07
C GLU A 65 -6.55 2.11 8.53
N ILE A 66 -6.68 1.17 7.59
CA ILE A 66 -7.04 -0.22 7.85
C ILE A 66 -5.89 -1.08 7.36
N LEU A 67 -5.33 -1.92 8.22
CA LEU A 67 -4.19 -2.77 7.86
C LEU A 67 -4.58 -3.83 6.84
N MET A 68 -3.63 -4.23 5.98
CA MET A 68 -3.89 -5.15 4.87
C MET A 68 -4.58 -6.45 5.31
N LYS A 69 -4.12 -7.03 6.43
CA LYS A 69 -4.72 -8.25 7.00
C LYS A 69 -6.19 -8.02 7.36
N ASP A 70 -6.50 -6.92 8.05
CA ASP A 70 -7.86 -6.58 8.48
C ASP A 70 -8.77 -6.32 7.28
N ARG A 71 -8.23 -5.74 6.20
CA ARG A 71 -8.95 -5.58 4.92
C ARG A 71 -9.37 -6.93 4.36
N TYR A 72 -8.44 -7.88 4.25
CA TYR A 72 -8.74 -9.22 3.75
C TYR A 72 -9.70 -9.96 4.66
N GLN A 73 -9.46 -9.97 5.98
CA GLN A 73 -10.36 -10.59 6.95
C GLN A 73 -11.79 -10.05 6.84
N SER A 74 -11.95 -8.73 6.72
CA SER A 74 -13.27 -8.10 6.60
C SER A 74 -14.05 -8.59 5.37
N VAL A 75 -13.38 -8.68 4.22
CA VAL A 75 -14.00 -9.14 2.96
C VAL A 75 -14.32 -10.63 3.02
N LEU A 76 -13.39 -11.44 3.52
CA LEU A 76 -13.56 -12.90 3.64
C LEU A 76 -14.67 -13.26 4.64
N GLN A 77 -14.72 -12.58 5.79
CA GLN A 77 -15.74 -12.80 6.82
C GLN A 77 -17.13 -12.37 6.34
N ALA A 78 -17.23 -11.28 5.57
CA ALA A 78 -18.50 -10.86 4.98
C ALA A 78 -19.02 -11.88 3.96
N ARG A 79 -18.12 -12.52 3.20
CA ARG A 79 -18.45 -13.56 2.23
C ARG A 79 -18.87 -14.87 2.88
N SER A 80 -18.22 -15.27 3.97
CA SER A 80 -18.52 -16.51 4.71
C SER A 80 -18.71 -16.27 6.21
N PRO A 81 -19.87 -15.72 6.64
CA PRO A 81 -20.11 -15.38 8.04
C PRO A 81 -20.08 -16.57 9.00
N GLN A 82 -20.27 -17.79 8.48
CA GLN A 82 -20.29 -19.03 9.25
C GLN A 82 -18.92 -19.71 9.33
N SER A 83 -17.92 -19.25 8.57
CA SER A 83 -16.57 -19.80 8.64
C SER A 83 -15.95 -19.54 10.01
N PRO A 84 -15.19 -20.51 10.57
CA PRO A 84 -14.44 -20.29 11.81
C PRO A 84 -13.47 -19.11 11.66
N ALA A 85 -13.48 -18.20 12.64
CA ALA A 85 -12.58 -17.04 12.65
C ALA A 85 -11.09 -17.39 12.45
N PRO A 86 -10.55 -18.49 13.03
CA PRO A 86 -9.15 -18.88 12.79
C PRO A 86 -8.82 -19.22 11.33
N GLU A 87 -9.76 -19.80 10.58
CA GLU A 87 -9.55 -20.13 9.16
C GLU A 87 -9.48 -18.87 8.30
N ILE A 88 -10.38 -17.91 8.56
CA ILE A 88 -10.39 -16.61 7.89
C ILE A 88 -9.11 -15.83 8.21
N GLU A 89 -8.67 -15.87 9.47
CA GLU A 89 -7.42 -15.25 9.90
C GLU A 89 -6.20 -15.86 9.22
N GLN A 90 -6.12 -17.19 9.15
CA GLN A 90 -5.02 -17.89 8.51
C GLN A 90 -4.97 -17.58 7.00
N LEU A 91 -6.12 -17.57 6.33
CA LEU A 91 -6.19 -17.23 4.91
C LEU A 91 -5.78 -15.78 4.67
N ALA A 92 -6.27 -14.84 5.47
CA ALA A 92 -5.89 -13.44 5.34
C ALA A 92 -4.39 -13.23 5.57
N ALA A 93 -3.78 -13.93 6.54
CA ALA A 93 -2.33 -13.89 6.76
C ALA A 93 -1.57 -14.41 5.52
N ALA A 94 -1.97 -15.57 4.97
CA ALA A 94 -1.37 -16.11 3.75
C ALA A 94 -1.51 -15.16 2.54
N MET A 95 -2.61 -14.40 2.47
CA MET A 95 -2.78 -13.37 1.45
C MET A 95 -1.85 -12.17 1.65
N VAL A 96 -1.57 -11.76 2.89
CA VAL A 96 -0.57 -10.73 3.17
C VAL A 96 0.82 -11.24 2.76
N ASP A 97 1.22 -12.43 3.16
CA ASP A 97 2.53 -13.00 2.81
C ASP A 97 2.70 -13.09 1.28
N CYS A 98 1.65 -13.54 0.58
CA CYS A 98 1.64 -13.59 -0.88
C CYS A 98 1.73 -12.20 -1.50
N PHE A 99 0.99 -11.22 -0.97
CA PHE A 99 1.07 -9.83 -1.42
C PHE A 99 2.50 -9.30 -1.26
N GLN A 100 3.14 -9.57 -0.13
CA GLN A 100 4.49 -9.09 0.12
C GLN A 100 5.50 -9.64 -0.89
N GLY A 101 5.42 -10.94 -1.18
CA GLY A 101 6.30 -11.59 -2.16
C GLY A 101 6.06 -11.13 -3.61
N CYS A 102 4.81 -10.80 -3.97
CA CYS A 102 4.45 -10.41 -5.33
C CYS A 102 4.62 -8.91 -5.60
N TYR A 103 4.21 -8.05 -4.67
CA TYR A 103 4.18 -6.60 -4.87
C TYR A 103 5.57 -6.00 -5.06
N GLN A 104 6.57 -6.47 -4.32
CA GLN A 104 7.94 -5.96 -4.47
C GLN A 104 8.50 -6.17 -5.90
N GLN A 105 8.02 -7.18 -6.62
CA GLN A 105 8.45 -7.47 -7.99
C GLN A 105 7.86 -6.51 -9.03
N SER A 106 6.78 -5.78 -8.70
CA SER A 106 6.19 -4.79 -9.59
C SER A 106 6.77 -3.38 -9.39
N LEU A 107 7.57 -3.17 -8.34
CA LEU A 107 8.09 -1.86 -8.01
C LEU A 107 9.23 -1.43 -8.94
N ARG A 108 9.20 -0.16 -9.35
CA ARG A 108 10.25 0.45 -10.16
C ARG A 108 10.44 1.91 -9.77
N LEU A 109 11.59 2.47 -10.15
CA LEU A 109 11.84 3.90 -10.01
C LEU A 109 11.31 4.66 -11.23
N PRO A 110 10.52 5.73 -11.03
CA PRO A 110 10.22 6.68 -12.10
C PRO A 110 11.49 7.33 -12.64
N GLU A 111 11.53 7.62 -13.94
CA GLU A 111 12.64 8.35 -14.56
C GLU A 111 12.79 9.75 -13.93
N GLY A 112 14.03 10.16 -13.61
CA GLY A 112 14.31 11.50 -13.08
C GLY A 112 14.11 11.66 -11.57
N VAL A 113 13.65 10.61 -10.86
CA VAL A 113 13.36 10.72 -9.42
C VAL A 113 14.61 10.99 -8.59
N GLU A 114 15.72 10.34 -8.91
CA GLU A 114 16.99 10.52 -8.19
C GLU A 114 17.54 11.92 -8.42
N GLU A 115 17.57 12.38 -9.67
CA GLU A 115 18.03 13.72 -10.03
C GLU A 115 17.17 14.81 -9.38
N MET A 116 15.87 14.57 -9.24
CA MET A 116 14.94 15.45 -8.54
C MET A 116 15.26 15.51 -7.04
N LEU A 117 15.46 14.38 -6.38
CA LEU A 117 15.83 14.32 -4.96
C LEU A 117 17.19 14.98 -4.72
N GLU A 118 18.18 14.71 -5.57
CA GLU A 118 19.49 15.34 -5.51
C GLU A 118 19.44 16.85 -5.67
N TYR A 119 18.56 17.35 -6.56
CA TYR A 119 18.38 18.78 -6.74
C TYR A 119 17.80 19.44 -5.48
N TRP A 120 16.88 18.78 -4.77
CA TRP A 120 16.18 19.36 -3.63
C TRP A 120 16.90 19.21 -2.29
N GLN A 121 17.77 18.22 -2.12
CA GLN A 121 18.38 17.90 -0.82
C GLN A 121 19.11 19.09 -0.15
N ASP A 122 19.72 19.99 -0.94
CA ASP A 122 20.42 21.17 -0.44
C ASP A 122 19.53 22.42 -0.35
N LYS A 123 18.26 22.32 -0.72
CA LYS A 123 17.32 23.45 -0.88
C LYS A 123 16.13 23.40 0.06
N ALA A 124 15.70 22.21 0.46
CA ALA A 124 14.58 21.99 1.35
C ALA A 124 14.76 20.70 2.14
N ARG A 125 14.15 20.64 3.33
CA ARG A 125 14.04 19.40 4.10
C ARG A 125 13.01 18.50 3.43
N ILE A 126 13.35 17.22 3.23
CA ILE A 126 12.48 16.29 2.49
C ILE A 126 11.93 15.25 3.45
N GLY A 127 10.61 15.07 3.43
CA GLY A 127 9.92 13.98 4.12
C GLY A 127 8.98 13.25 3.17
N VAL A 128 8.61 12.03 3.52
CA VAL A 128 7.57 11.26 2.83
C VAL A 128 6.36 11.11 3.74
N VAL A 129 5.16 11.33 3.20
CA VAL A 129 3.89 11.04 3.87
C VAL A 129 3.12 10.10 2.96
N SER A 130 3.04 8.82 3.31
CA SER A 130 2.54 7.75 2.45
C SER A 130 1.28 7.11 2.99
N ASN A 131 0.32 6.86 2.09
CA ASN A 131 -0.77 5.94 2.38
C ASN A 131 -0.32 4.52 2.02
N PHE A 132 -0.25 3.63 3.00
CA PHE A 132 -0.03 2.22 2.75
C PHE A 132 -0.73 1.35 3.78
N TYR A 133 -0.72 0.03 3.56
CA TYR A 133 -1.55 -0.91 4.33
C TYR A 133 -0.71 -1.85 5.21
N ILE A 134 0.61 -1.84 5.04
CA ILE A 134 1.55 -2.66 5.79
C ILE A 134 2.47 -1.71 6.55
N PRO A 135 2.53 -1.79 7.89
CA PRO A 135 3.37 -0.91 8.68
C PRO A 135 4.85 -0.96 8.25
N HIS A 136 5.50 0.20 8.23
CA HIS A 136 6.92 0.42 7.94
C HIS A 136 7.38 0.14 6.50
N TRP A 137 6.52 -0.43 5.67
CA TRP A 137 6.86 -0.76 4.27
C TRP A 137 7.30 0.41 3.42
N PRO A 138 6.65 1.60 3.45
CA PRO A 138 7.15 2.75 2.70
C PRO A 138 8.61 3.06 3.03
N THR A 139 8.99 3.02 4.32
CA THR A 139 10.37 3.24 4.77
C THR A 139 11.32 2.17 4.24
N GLU A 140 10.95 0.89 4.37
CA GLU A 140 11.78 -0.24 3.92
C GLU A 140 12.00 -0.22 2.41
N LEU A 141 10.97 0.10 1.63
CA LEU A 141 11.03 0.15 0.18
C LEU A 141 11.89 1.32 -0.30
N LEU A 142 11.67 2.53 0.21
CA LEU A 142 12.52 3.69 -0.10
C LEU A 142 13.99 3.44 0.27
N ALA A 143 14.25 2.77 1.40
CA ALA A 143 15.59 2.36 1.79
C ALA A 143 16.22 1.39 0.78
N SER A 144 15.44 0.41 0.29
CA SER A 144 15.91 -0.58 -0.69
C SER A 144 16.26 0.02 -2.05
N PHE A 145 15.65 1.15 -2.40
CA PHE A 145 16.01 1.95 -3.58
C PHE A 145 17.10 2.99 -3.31
N GLY A 146 17.66 3.02 -2.09
CA GLY A 146 18.76 3.92 -1.74
C GLY A 146 18.35 5.35 -1.42
N PHE A 147 17.07 5.63 -1.15
CA PHE A 147 16.59 7.00 -0.95
C PHE A 147 16.77 7.54 0.47
N ASN A 148 17.16 6.69 1.43
CA ASN A 148 17.39 7.11 2.83
C ASN A 148 18.25 8.37 3.00
N PRO A 149 19.35 8.59 2.24
CA PRO A 149 20.17 9.78 2.42
C PRO A 149 19.44 11.10 2.10
N TYR A 150 18.39 11.06 1.28
CA TYR A 150 17.63 12.26 0.89
C TYR A 150 16.52 12.61 1.88
N LEU A 151 16.12 11.68 2.76
CA LEU A 151 14.88 11.77 3.52
C LEU A 151 15.16 11.98 5.01
N GLU A 152 14.50 12.95 5.62
CA GLU A 152 14.56 13.15 7.07
C GLU A 152 13.62 12.24 7.85
N PHE A 153 12.46 11.95 7.27
CA PHE A 153 11.50 11.01 7.83
C PHE A 153 10.59 10.42 6.76
N VAL A 154 10.00 9.28 7.12
CA VAL A 154 8.91 8.65 6.38
C VAL A 154 7.77 8.42 7.35
N LEU A 155 6.63 9.02 7.07
CA LEU A 155 5.39 8.86 7.82
C LEU A 155 4.47 7.93 7.03
N ASP A 156 4.15 6.80 7.65
CA ASP A 156 3.33 5.73 7.08
C ASP A 156 1.96 5.67 7.77
N SER A 157 0.89 5.72 6.96
CA SER A 157 -0.48 5.66 7.45
C SER A 157 -0.78 4.38 8.23
N ALA A 158 -0.18 3.25 7.86
CA ALA A 158 -0.38 1.98 8.57
C ALA A 158 0.26 2.01 9.97
N ALA A 159 1.35 2.74 10.13
CA ALA A 159 2.01 2.91 11.43
C ALA A 159 1.31 3.93 12.34
N CYS A 160 0.79 5.04 11.79
CA CYS A 160 0.14 6.09 12.59
C CYS A 160 -1.38 5.93 12.73
N GLY A 161 -2.01 5.05 11.93
CA GLY A 161 -3.44 4.76 11.96
C GLY A 161 -4.33 5.78 11.24
N TRP A 162 -3.75 6.71 10.49
CA TRP A 162 -4.46 7.76 9.76
C TRP A 162 -3.87 7.92 8.36
N ARG A 163 -4.74 8.13 7.37
CA ARG A 163 -4.36 8.24 5.96
C ARG A 163 -4.72 9.61 5.38
N LYS A 164 -3.96 10.03 4.36
CA LYS A 164 -4.33 11.16 3.49
C LYS A 164 -5.69 10.90 2.83
N PRO A 165 -6.50 11.94 2.56
CA PRO A 165 -6.24 13.36 2.81
C PRO A 165 -6.65 13.85 4.22
N GLY A 166 -6.80 12.97 5.21
CA GLY A 166 -7.17 13.37 6.57
C GLY A 166 -6.07 14.19 7.25
N GLN A 167 -6.45 15.20 8.05
CA GLN A 167 -5.49 16.09 8.71
C GLN A 167 -4.64 15.40 9.78
N SER A 168 -5.12 14.30 10.37
CA SER A 168 -4.44 13.60 11.47
C SER A 168 -3.13 12.91 11.10
N ILE A 169 -2.75 12.89 9.82
CA ILE A 169 -1.48 12.33 9.34
C ILE A 169 -0.38 13.41 9.23
N TYR A 170 -0.71 14.70 9.29
CA TYR A 170 0.23 15.83 9.21
C TYR A 170 0.48 16.44 10.59
#